data_AF-W7UUR7-F1
#
_entry.id   AF-W7UUR7-F1
#
_cell.length_a   1.000
_cell.length_b   1.000
_cell.length_c   1.000
_cell.angle_alpha   90.00
_cell.angle_beta   90.00
_cell.angle_gamma   90.00
#
_symmetry.space_group_name_H-M   'P 1'
#
loop_
_entity.id
_entity.type
_entity.pdbx_description
1 polymer ?
#
loop_
_entity_poly.entity_id
_entity_poly.type
_entity_poly.pdbx_seq_one_letter_code
_entity_poly.pdbx_strand_id
1 'polypeptide(L)'
;MKKSIKRITAAISAAVVCALPTVNAITSSAAKATQKNTYKIETIMHGGSDRVYFLHIDRYFNSAIKNSVTLRNSSFQLPCNSFSAKMPQQGRMVFSAESSALRRYDGVVSIDTFDVPASVTPAQFKWNFYATATGNYYLGDGTLYTEYEDSMEERVHLVGDANGDGVIMMNDVVVIQQYLINVLDEDEIDLIAADANGDGTVDENDGELIQRYLLGSINSFADYQF
;
A
#
# COMPACT_ATOMS: atom_id res chain seq x y z
N MET A 1 28.24 26.36 -13.69
CA MET A 1 27.08 25.83 -14.46
C MET A 1 25.84 25.46 -13.63
N LYS A 2 25.64 25.99 -12.41
CA LYS A 2 24.51 25.60 -11.52
C LYS A 2 23.22 26.46 -11.63
N LYS A 3 23.18 27.46 -12.52
CA LYS A 3 22.05 28.41 -12.64
C LYS A 3 20.99 28.02 -13.67
N SER A 4 21.28 27.12 -14.62
CA SER A 4 20.33 26.75 -15.68
C SER A 4 19.32 25.69 -15.24
N ILE A 5 19.74 24.68 -14.47
CA ILE A 5 18.87 23.57 -14.02
C ILE A 5 17.71 24.10 -13.15
N LYS A 6 17.98 24.95 -12.15
CA LYS A 6 16.92 25.55 -11.31
C LYS A 6 15.86 26.36 -12.08
N ARG A 7 16.23 26.93 -13.22
CA ARG A 7 15.30 27.71 -14.06
C ARG A 7 14.41 26.82 -14.92
N ILE A 8 14.92 25.65 -15.33
CA ILE A 8 14.16 24.67 -16.11
C ILE A 8 13.14 23.97 -15.21
N THR A 9 13.53 23.52 -14.01
CA THR A 9 12.60 22.87 -13.06
C THR A 9 11.45 23.81 -12.67
N ALA A 10 11.75 25.08 -12.34
CA ALA A 10 10.72 26.05 -11.98
C ALA A 10 9.78 26.42 -13.15
N ALA A 11 10.31 26.46 -14.38
CA ALA A 11 9.50 26.75 -15.57
C ALA A 11 8.60 25.57 -15.96
N ILE A 12 9.06 24.33 -15.78
CA ILE A 12 8.27 23.12 -16.00
C ILE A 12 7.17 23.01 -14.93
N SER A 13 7.49 23.21 -13.65
CA SER A 13 6.47 23.25 -12.58
C SER A 13 5.40 24.30 -12.87
N ALA A 14 5.77 25.50 -13.32
CA ALA A 14 4.81 26.53 -13.68
C ALA A 14 3.95 26.14 -14.90
N ALA A 15 4.54 25.54 -15.94
CA ALA A 15 3.80 25.11 -17.13
C ALA A 15 2.82 23.96 -16.83
N VAL A 16 3.22 23.00 -15.99
CA VAL A 16 2.35 21.90 -15.50
C VAL A 16 1.21 22.46 -14.66
N VAL A 17 1.49 23.37 -13.72
CA VAL A 17 0.45 24.05 -12.93
C VAL A 17 -0.52 24.86 -13.80
N CYS A 18 -0.05 25.46 -14.90
CA CYS A 18 -0.88 26.20 -15.85
C CYS A 18 -1.75 25.31 -16.77
N ALA A 19 -1.44 24.01 -16.88
CA ALA A 19 -2.23 23.04 -17.65
C ALA A 19 -3.33 22.35 -16.82
N LEU A 20 -3.32 22.54 -15.49
CA LEU A 20 -4.39 22.03 -14.62
C LEU A 20 -5.71 22.73 -14.96
N PRO A 21 -6.83 21.99 -15.08
CA PRO A 21 -8.14 22.60 -15.19
C PRO A 21 -8.35 23.54 -13.99
N THR A 22 -8.56 24.82 -14.24
CA THR A 22 -8.91 25.78 -13.19
C THR A 22 -10.23 25.34 -12.56
N VAL A 23 -10.16 24.80 -11.36
CA VAL A 23 -11.33 24.30 -10.62
C VAL A 23 -12.17 25.50 -10.20
N ASN A 24 -13.19 25.82 -10.99
CA ASN A 24 -14.23 26.76 -10.57
C ASN A 24 -14.95 26.16 -9.37
N ALA A 25 -14.92 26.88 -8.26
CA ALA A 25 -15.58 26.52 -7.02
C ALA A 25 -17.08 26.24 -7.25
N ILE A 26 -17.49 24.98 -7.12
CA ILE A 26 -18.89 24.61 -6.97
C ILE A 26 -19.16 24.59 -5.47
N THR A 27 -19.81 25.64 -4.97
CA THR A 27 -20.37 25.65 -3.62
C THR A 27 -21.55 24.68 -3.58
N SER A 28 -21.41 23.53 -2.94
CA SER A 28 -22.54 22.71 -2.52
C SER A 28 -22.42 22.41 -1.02
N SER A 29 -23.41 22.88 -0.26
CA SER A 29 -23.52 22.74 1.18
C SER A 29 -24.06 21.36 1.59
N ALA A 30 -23.49 20.29 1.04
CA ALA A 30 -23.64 18.96 1.64
C ALA A 30 -22.64 18.87 2.80
N ALA A 31 -23.04 18.34 3.96
CA ALA A 31 -22.10 18.05 5.03
C ALA A 31 -20.98 17.19 4.43
N LYS A 32 -19.77 17.74 4.30
CA LYS A 32 -18.62 17.05 3.70
C LYS A 32 -18.46 15.75 4.47
N ALA A 33 -18.67 14.61 3.80
CA ALA A 33 -18.48 13.32 4.45
C ALA A 33 -17.05 13.30 5.02
N THR A 34 -16.90 12.84 6.26
CA THR A 34 -15.59 12.84 6.92
C THR A 34 -14.60 12.08 6.04
N GLN A 35 -13.56 12.77 5.58
CA GLN A 35 -12.50 12.17 4.80
C GLN A 35 -11.82 11.07 5.62
N LYS A 36 -11.52 9.98 4.91
CA LYS A 36 -10.80 8.82 5.42
C LYS A 36 -9.46 8.71 4.70
N ASN A 37 -8.52 8.06 5.35
CA ASN A 37 -7.26 7.68 4.72
C ASN A 37 -7.42 6.26 4.18
N THR A 38 -6.86 6.04 3.01
CA THR A 38 -6.70 4.70 2.45
C THR A 38 -5.22 4.36 2.51
N TYR A 39 -4.86 3.30 3.23
CA TYR A 39 -3.48 2.83 3.30
C TYR A 39 -3.34 1.52 2.54
N LYS A 40 -2.30 1.40 1.71
CA LYS A 40 -1.78 0.12 1.20
C LYS A 40 -0.55 -0.25 2.02
N ILE A 41 -0.50 -1.48 2.50
CA ILE A 41 0.63 -1.98 3.29
C ILE A 41 1.18 -3.23 2.62
N GLU A 42 2.39 -3.12 2.09
CA GLU A 42 3.14 -4.24 1.54
C GLU A 42 3.84 -4.98 2.67
N THR A 43 3.61 -6.29 2.76
CA THR A 43 4.46 -7.17 3.56
C THR A 43 5.45 -7.86 2.64
N ILE A 44 6.73 -7.62 2.88
CA ILE A 44 7.85 -8.10 2.07
C ILE A 44 8.63 -9.12 2.88
N MET A 45 8.91 -10.25 2.27
CA MET A 45 9.81 -11.25 2.81
C MET A 45 11.14 -11.12 2.06
N HIS A 46 12.22 -10.84 2.79
CA HIS A 46 13.57 -10.82 2.25
C HIS A 46 14.21 -12.21 2.37
N GLY A 47 14.51 -12.80 1.22
CA GLY A 47 15.39 -13.95 1.01
C GLY A 47 15.36 -15.12 2.02
N GLY A 48 14.92 -16.28 1.55
CA GLY A 48 15.90 -17.33 1.28
C GLY A 48 16.49 -18.13 2.45
N SER A 49 15.83 -18.21 3.60
CA SER A 49 16.19 -19.24 4.59
C SER A 49 15.74 -20.59 4.03
N ASP A 50 16.67 -21.49 3.72
CA ASP A 50 16.44 -22.89 3.30
C ASP A 50 15.49 -23.67 4.22
N ARG A 51 15.19 -23.08 5.38
CA ARG A 51 14.47 -23.63 6.50
C ARG A 51 13.05 -23.07 6.63
N VAL A 52 12.73 -21.89 6.08
CA VAL A 52 11.37 -21.31 6.20
C VAL A 52 10.41 -22.10 5.31
N TYR A 53 9.40 -22.68 5.95
CA TYR A 53 8.38 -23.51 5.32
C TYR A 53 6.97 -23.09 5.73
N PHE A 54 6.84 -22.37 6.83
CA PHE A 54 5.58 -21.83 7.35
C PHE A 54 5.73 -20.34 7.58
N LEU A 55 4.83 -19.57 6.98
CA LEU A 55 4.70 -18.14 7.19
C LEU A 55 3.37 -17.88 7.89
N HIS A 56 3.40 -17.14 8.99
CA HIS A 56 2.22 -16.65 9.68
C HIS A 56 2.35 -15.16 9.95
N ILE A 57 1.32 -14.44 9.54
CA ILE A 57 1.24 -12.99 9.60
C ILE A 57 0.02 -12.67 10.46
N ASP A 58 0.21 -11.93 11.54
CA ASP A 58 -0.86 -11.57 12.47
C ASP A 58 -0.88 -10.06 12.71
N ARG A 59 -1.87 -9.38 12.12
CA ARG A 59 -2.08 -7.94 12.28
C ARG A 59 -3.08 -7.66 13.36
N TYR A 60 -2.73 -6.78 14.28
CA TYR A 60 -3.65 -6.23 15.27
C TYR A 60 -3.94 -4.76 15.00
N PHE A 61 -5.18 -4.36 15.25
CA PHE A 61 -5.65 -3.00 15.14
C PHE A 61 -6.37 -2.63 16.44
N ASN A 62 -6.10 -1.43 16.92
CA ASN A 62 -6.79 -0.92 18.12
C ASN A 62 -8.19 -0.36 17.82
N SER A 63 -8.78 -0.64 16.65
CA SER A 63 -10.08 -0.13 16.24
C SER A 63 -10.77 -1.02 15.18
N ALA A 64 -12.07 -0.81 14.99
CA ALA A 64 -12.83 -1.47 13.92
C ALA A 64 -12.54 -0.78 12.58
N ILE A 65 -11.79 -1.45 11.71
CA ILE A 65 -11.32 -0.94 10.42
C ILE A 65 -11.92 -1.79 9.29
N LYS A 66 -12.36 -1.15 8.19
CA LYS A 66 -12.70 -1.87 6.96
C LYS A 66 -11.38 -2.19 6.24
N ASN A 67 -11.11 -3.46 6.01
CA ASN A 67 -9.91 -3.93 5.33
C ASN A 67 -10.27 -4.84 4.15
N SER A 68 -9.43 -4.83 3.12
CA SER A 68 -9.37 -5.84 2.06
C SER A 68 -7.92 -6.30 1.89
N VAL A 69 -7.73 -7.54 1.46
CA VAL A 69 -6.38 -8.13 1.31
C VAL A 69 -6.26 -8.67 -0.10
N THR A 70 -5.21 -8.22 -0.80
CA THR A 70 -4.83 -8.75 -2.10
C THR A 70 -3.51 -9.50 -1.96
N LEU A 71 -3.51 -10.78 -2.33
CA LEU A 71 -2.31 -11.60 -2.38
C LEU A 71 -1.68 -11.48 -3.78
N ARG A 72 -0.42 -11.04 -3.86
CA ARG A 72 0.32 -10.88 -5.12
C ARG A 72 1.30 -12.04 -5.31
N ASN A 73 1.49 -12.49 -6.55
CA ASN A 73 2.36 -13.62 -6.91
C ASN A 73 2.08 -14.94 -6.16
N SER A 74 0.89 -15.08 -5.57
CA SER A 74 0.43 -16.32 -4.97
C SER A 74 -0.09 -17.26 -6.07
N SER A 75 0.80 -17.87 -6.85
CA SER A 75 0.54 -19.20 -7.42
C SER A 75 0.60 -20.23 -6.29
N PHE A 76 -0.16 -19.99 -5.23
CA PHE A 76 -0.32 -20.88 -4.10
C PHE A 76 -1.57 -21.67 -4.40
N GLN A 77 -1.41 -22.66 -5.28
CA GLN A 77 -2.47 -23.58 -5.64
C GLN A 77 -2.71 -24.49 -4.43
N LEU A 78 -3.42 -23.98 -3.43
CA LEU A 78 -3.82 -24.74 -2.25
C LEU A 78 -4.85 -25.79 -2.66
N PRO A 79 -4.59 -27.08 -2.43
CA PRO A 79 -5.64 -28.08 -2.44
C PRO A 79 -6.42 -28.02 -1.11
N CYS A 80 -6.89 -26.84 -0.70
CA CYS A 80 -7.94 -26.73 0.30
C CYS A 80 -8.55 -25.32 0.29
N ASN A 81 -9.80 -25.28 -0.12
CA ASN A 81 -10.70 -24.15 0.05
C ASN A 81 -10.97 -23.96 1.55
N SER A 82 -10.29 -23.04 2.21
CA SER A 82 -10.82 -22.41 3.43
C SER A 82 -10.09 -21.12 3.78
N PHE A 83 -10.57 -20.00 3.25
CA PHE A 83 -10.51 -18.71 3.98
C PHE A 83 -11.47 -18.83 5.17
N SER A 84 -10.94 -18.98 6.39
CA SER A 84 -11.74 -18.87 7.61
C SER A 84 -11.21 -17.74 8.48
N ALA A 85 -11.52 -16.51 8.08
CA ALA A 85 -11.82 -15.47 9.05
C ALA A 85 -13.31 -15.16 8.90
N LYS A 86 -14.16 -15.79 9.73
CA LYS A 86 -15.50 -15.26 9.99
C LYS A 86 -15.30 -13.89 10.64
N MET A 87 -15.61 -12.80 9.95
CA MET A 87 -15.83 -11.51 10.59
C MET A 87 -16.97 -11.66 11.63
N PRO A 88 -16.88 -11.10 12.85
CA PRO A 88 -16.00 -10.02 13.27
C PRO A 88 -15.07 -10.44 14.42
N GLN A 89 -13.76 -10.33 14.26
CA GLN A 89 -12.85 -10.22 15.41
C GLN A 89 -12.28 -8.82 15.38
N GLN A 90 -12.65 -8.03 16.40
CA GLN A 90 -12.24 -6.63 16.54
C GLN A 90 -10.72 -6.54 16.34
N GLY A 91 -10.32 -5.87 15.26
CA GLY A 91 -8.94 -5.48 15.02
C GLY A 91 -7.93 -6.63 15.04
N ARG A 92 -8.21 -7.76 14.36
CA ARG A 92 -7.17 -8.77 14.09
C ARG A 92 -7.33 -9.39 12.69
N MET A 93 -6.22 -9.54 11.96
CA MET A 93 -6.15 -10.25 10.69
C MET A 93 -5.04 -11.29 10.75
N VAL A 94 -5.33 -12.51 10.33
CA VAL A 94 -4.35 -13.60 10.34
C VAL A 94 -4.24 -14.18 8.94
N PHE A 95 -3.02 -14.30 8.45
CA PHE A 95 -2.67 -15.03 7.24
C PHE A 95 -1.67 -16.13 7.59
N SER A 96 -1.79 -17.29 6.95
CA SER A 96 -0.82 -18.37 7.10
C SER A 96 -0.63 -19.11 5.79
N ALA A 97 0.60 -19.46 5.48
CA ALA A 97 0.96 -20.21 4.28
C ALA A 97 2.06 -21.24 4.58
N GLU A 98 1.93 -22.42 4.00
CA GLU A 98 2.88 -23.53 4.09
C GLU A 98 3.39 -23.98 2.73
N SER A 99 4.66 -23.76 2.41
CA SER A 99 5.23 -24.25 1.15
C SER A 99 6.75 -24.28 1.14
N SER A 100 7.28 -25.23 0.37
CA SER A 100 8.70 -25.30 0.02
C SER A 100 9.17 -24.12 -0.81
N ALA A 101 8.27 -23.42 -1.51
CA ALA A 101 8.59 -22.21 -2.27
C ALA A 101 9.05 -21.06 -1.37
N LEU A 102 8.58 -21.00 -0.10
CA LEU A 102 8.98 -19.97 0.87
C LEU A 102 10.49 -19.99 1.16
N ARG A 103 11.15 -21.13 0.99
CA ARG A 103 12.61 -21.29 1.20
C ARG A 103 13.47 -20.43 0.28
N ARG A 104 12.91 -20.00 -0.85
CA ARG A 104 13.59 -19.20 -1.89
C ARG A 104 12.82 -17.93 -2.21
N TYR A 105 11.77 -17.64 -1.44
CA TYR A 105 10.94 -16.50 -1.70
C TYR A 105 11.65 -15.23 -1.23
N ASP A 106 11.59 -14.21 -2.08
CA ASP A 106 12.18 -12.90 -1.88
C ASP A 106 11.30 -11.89 -2.63
N GLY A 107 10.49 -11.11 -1.91
CA GLY A 107 9.53 -10.18 -2.50
C GLY A 107 8.26 -9.92 -1.68
N VAL A 108 7.27 -9.28 -2.32
CA VAL A 108 6.01 -8.85 -1.71
C VAL A 108 5.03 -10.02 -1.56
N VAL A 109 4.81 -10.45 -0.32
CA VAL A 109 3.89 -11.56 0.03
C VAL A 109 2.43 -11.13 -0.02
N SER A 110 2.12 -9.96 0.51
CA SER A 110 0.75 -9.44 0.59
C SER A 110 0.72 -7.93 0.45
N ILE A 111 -0.38 -7.43 -0.11
CA ILE A 111 -0.74 -6.02 -0.08
C ILE A 111 -2.10 -5.92 0.59
N ASP A 112 -2.11 -5.34 1.78
CA ASP A 112 -3.33 -5.12 2.55
C ASP A 112 -3.81 -3.67 2.35
N THR A 113 -5.09 -3.49 2.05
CA THR A 113 -5.72 -2.18 1.88
C THR A 113 -6.64 -1.87 3.06
N PHE A 114 -6.50 -0.67 3.63
CA PHE A 114 -7.24 -0.22 4.81
C PHE A 114 -7.99 1.07 4.54
N ASP A 115 -9.27 1.10 4.90
CA ASP A 115 -10.09 2.31 4.92
C ASP A 115 -10.31 2.76 6.37
N VAL A 116 -9.64 3.84 6.77
CA VAL A 116 -9.58 4.28 8.17
C VAL A 116 -9.96 5.75 8.32
N PRO A 117 -10.47 6.17 9.49
CA PRO A 117 -10.60 7.60 9.79
C PRO A 117 -9.28 8.34 9.57
N ALA A 118 -9.30 9.57 9.07
CA ALA A 118 -8.08 10.36 8.81
C ALA A 118 -7.22 10.63 10.05
N SER A 119 -7.74 10.41 11.26
CA SER A 119 -6.98 10.48 12.52
C SER A 119 -6.08 9.25 12.77
N VAL A 120 -6.26 8.17 12.03
CA VAL A 120 -5.46 6.95 12.14
C VAL A 120 -4.17 7.11 11.36
N THR A 121 -3.05 6.91 12.06
CA THR A 121 -1.70 6.96 11.49
C THR A 121 -1.12 5.55 11.37
N PRO A 122 -0.11 5.34 10.51
CA PRO A 122 0.55 4.04 10.37
C PRO A 122 1.05 3.43 11.68
N ALA A 123 1.48 4.26 12.65
CA ALA A 123 1.93 3.81 13.97
C ALA A 123 0.87 3.06 14.80
N GLN A 124 -0.41 3.13 14.40
CA GLN A 124 -1.50 2.39 15.04
C GLN A 124 -1.71 1.00 14.46
N PHE A 125 -1.08 0.67 13.32
CA PHE A 125 -0.98 -0.70 12.83
C PHE A 125 0.08 -1.41 13.67
N LYS A 126 -0.35 -2.39 14.46
CA LYS A 126 0.55 -3.20 15.28
C LYS A 126 0.63 -4.60 14.71
N TRP A 127 1.82 -5.14 14.70
CA TRP A 127 2.11 -6.41 14.06
C TRP A 127 2.87 -7.33 14.97
N ASN A 128 2.53 -8.60 14.85
CA ASN A 128 3.41 -9.69 15.24
C ASN A 128 3.64 -10.54 13.99
N PHE A 129 4.90 -10.62 13.56
CA PHE A 129 5.28 -11.43 12.40
C PHE A 129 5.83 -12.75 12.91
N TYR A 130 5.29 -13.86 12.41
CA TYR A 130 5.75 -15.18 12.80
C TYR A 130 6.12 -15.97 11.55
N ALA A 131 7.35 -15.80 11.08
CA ALA A 131 7.94 -16.71 10.12
C ALA A 131 8.68 -17.81 10.89
N THR A 132 8.28 -19.07 10.73
CA THR A 132 8.97 -20.19 11.38
C THR A 132 9.54 -21.16 10.36
N ALA A 133 10.75 -21.63 10.69
CA ALA A 133 11.27 -22.83 10.09
C ALA A 133 10.75 -24.04 10.88
N THR A 134 9.65 -24.64 10.43
CA THR A 134 9.30 -25.97 10.92
C THR A 134 10.38 -26.92 10.40
N GLY A 135 11.21 -27.45 11.32
CA GLY A 135 12.10 -28.56 11.03
C GLY A 135 11.31 -29.62 10.26
N ASN A 136 11.88 -30.08 9.14
CA ASN A 136 11.19 -30.94 8.18
C ASN A 136 10.35 -32.01 8.91
N TYR A 137 9.03 -31.84 8.91
CA TYR A 137 8.11 -32.85 9.46
C TYR A 137 8.33 -34.23 8.77
N TYR A 138 8.83 -34.21 7.53
CA TYR A 138 9.24 -35.37 6.73
C TYR A 138 10.60 -35.99 7.08
N LEU A 139 11.46 -35.35 7.90
CA LEU A 139 12.75 -35.90 8.34
C LEU A 139 12.76 -36.35 9.81
N GLY A 140 11.61 -36.28 10.51
CA GLY A 140 11.49 -36.76 11.90
C GLY A 140 12.13 -35.85 12.96
N ASP A 141 12.48 -34.61 12.60
CA ASP A 141 12.93 -33.60 13.56
C ASP A 141 11.73 -32.75 13.99
N GLY A 142 11.25 -32.97 15.22
CA GLY A 142 10.11 -32.26 15.82
C GLY A 142 10.46 -30.87 16.37
N THR A 143 11.64 -30.34 16.04
CA THR A 143 12.13 -29.09 16.63
C THR A 143 11.75 -27.89 15.75
N LEU A 144 10.85 -27.05 16.28
CA LEU A 144 10.55 -25.71 15.74
C LEU A 144 11.75 -24.81 16.02
N TYR A 145 12.33 -24.21 14.98
CA TYR A 145 13.44 -23.27 15.13
C TYR A 145 13.02 -21.86 14.70
N THR A 146 13.18 -20.94 15.66
CA THR A 146 13.30 -19.46 15.64
C THR A 146 12.45 -18.66 14.65
N GLU A 147 11.77 -17.65 15.20
CA GLU A 147 11.11 -16.56 14.50
C GLU A 147 12.12 -15.82 13.59
N TYR A 148 11.75 -15.61 12.34
CA TYR A 148 12.53 -14.79 11.39
C TYR A 148 11.86 -13.43 11.19
N GLU A 149 11.55 -12.71 12.27
CA GLU A 149 11.02 -11.34 12.17
C GLU A 149 11.96 -10.44 11.37
N ASP A 150 13.28 -10.59 11.56
CA ASP A 150 14.30 -9.81 10.85
C ASP A 150 14.33 -10.04 9.33
N SER A 151 13.67 -11.08 8.80
CA SER A 151 13.56 -11.33 7.36
C SER A 151 12.29 -10.72 6.75
N MET A 152 11.53 -9.94 7.51
CA MET A 152 10.31 -9.29 7.06
C MET A 152 10.49 -7.77 7.05
N GLU A 153 10.01 -7.13 6.00
CA GLU A 153 9.90 -5.67 5.89
C GLU A 153 8.45 -5.30 5.62
N GLU A 154 8.03 -4.16 6.14
CA GLU A 154 6.79 -3.53 5.75
C GLU A 154 7.04 -2.20 5.06
N ARG A 155 6.25 -1.94 4.03
CA ARG A 155 6.15 -0.62 3.41
C ARG A 155 4.72 -0.15 3.49
N VAL A 156 4.53 1.07 4.01
CA VAL A 156 3.22 1.67 4.20
C VAL A 156 3.09 2.84 3.24
N HIS A 157 2.02 2.82 2.45
CA HIS A 157 1.71 3.80 1.43
C HIS A 157 0.37 4.45 1.75
N LEU A 158 0.32 5.78 1.74
CA LEU A 158 -0.93 6.54 1.83
C LEU A 158 -1.45 6.76 0.41
N VAL A 159 -2.52 6.07 0.02
CA VAL A 159 -3.06 6.18 -1.34
C VAL A 159 -3.48 7.63 -1.61
N GLY A 160 -2.96 8.19 -2.71
CA GLY A 160 -3.11 9.60 -3.09
C GLY A 160 -1.93 10.51 -2.71
N ASP A 161 -0.99 10.05 -1.87
CA ASP A 161 0.24 10.77 -1.51
C ASP A 161 1.39 10.34 -2.42
N ALA A 162 1.32 10.75 -3.69
CA ALA A 162 2.26 10.33 -4.73
C ALA A 162 3.71 10.77 -4.42
N ASN A 163 3.91 11.83 -3.64
CA ASN A 163 5.24 12.33 -3.32
C ASN A 163 5.82 11.80 -1.99
N GLY A 164 5.01 11.11 -1.19
CA GLY A 164 5.41 10.47 0.05
C GLY A 164 5.70 11.43 1.21
N ASP A 165 5.10 12.62 1.23
CA ASP A 165 5.29 13.61 2.33
C ASP A 165 4.31 13.40 3.50
N GLY A 166 3.43 12.41 3.40
CA GLY A 166 2.44 12.04 4.39
C GLY A 166 1.13 12.83 4.28
N VAL A 167 0.95 13.67 3.26
CA VAL A 167 -0.24 14.50 3.11
C VAL A 167 -0.77 14.54 1.68
N ILE A 168 -2.05 14.19 1.50
CA ILE A 168 -2.69 14.22 0.19
C ILE A 168 -3.07 15.66 -0.18
N MET A 169 -2.44 16.19 -1.22
CA MET A 169 -2.57 17.57 -1.67
C MET A 169 -2.42 17.68 -3.20
N MET A 170 -2.51 18.90 -3.74
CA MET A 170 -2.42 19.11 -5.19
C MET A 170 -1.01 18.85 -5.74
N ASN A 171 0.03 18.89 -4.90
CA ASN A 171 1.39 18.51 -5.29
C ASN A 171 1.49 17.05 -5.73
N ASP A 172 0.68 16.15 -5.17
CA ASP A 172 0.66 14.75 -5.60
C ASP A 172 0.21 14.60 -7.06
N VAL A 173 -0.82 15.36 -7.45
CA VAL A 173 -1.28 15.41 -8.85
C VAL A 173 -0.19 15.97 -9.77
N VAL A 174 0.54 16.99 -9.31
CA VAL A 174 1.66 17.56 -10.08
C VAL A 174 2.80 16.56 -10.22
N VAL A 175 3.10 15.79 -9.18
CA VAL A 175 4.13 14.73 -9.18
C VAL A 175 3.75 13.62 -10.16
N ILE A 176 2.49 13.15 -10.15
CA ILE A 176 1.99 12.20 -11.16
C ILE A 176 2.18 12.77 -12.57
N GLN A 177 1.76 14.01 -12.82
CA GLN A 177 1.93 14.62 -14.14
C GLN A 177 3.39 14.72 -14.58
N GLN A 178 4.30 15.07 -13.66
CA GLN A 178 5.74 15.12 -13.93
C GLN A 178 6.30 13.73 -14.26
N TYR A 179 5.86 12.69 -13.56
CA TYR A 179 6.20 11.30 -13.86
C TYR A 179 5.72 10.90 -15.27
N LEU A 180 4.47 11.19 -15.63
CA LEU A 180 3.92 10.86 -16.96
C LEU A 180 4.66 11.51 -18.13
N ILE A 181 5.25 12.69 -17.92
CA ILE A 181 6.08 13.38 -18.92
C ILE A 181 7.57 13.07 -18.80
N ASN A 182 7.95 12.07 -17.99
CA ASN A 182 9.33 11.61 -17.75
C ASN A 182 10.26 12.71 -17.21
N VAL A 183 9.73 13.60 -16.37
CA VAL A 183 10.53 14.59 -15.62
C VAL A 183 11.05 14.01 -14.30
N LEU A 184 10.31 13.07 -13.71
CA LEU A 184 10.71 12.30 -12.53
C LEU A 184 10.97 10.85 -12.91
N ASP A 185 11.97 10.24 -12.28
CA ASP A 185 12.24 8.81 -12.35
C ASP A 185 11.36 8.02 -11.34
N GLU A 186 11.29 6.69 -11.47
CA GLU A 186 10.44 5.82 -10.63
C GLU A 186 10.79 5.88 -9.14
N ASP A 187 12.04 6.20 -8.78
CA ASP A 187 12.50 6.33 -7.38
C ASP A 187 12.18 7.71 -6.76
N GLU A 188 11.65 8.65 -7.55
CA GLU A 188 11.25 9.99 -7.10
C GLU A 188 9.73 10.10 -6.85
N ILE A 189 8.98 9.01 -7.03
CA ILE A 189 7.52 8.93 -6.84
C ILE A 189 7.16 7.65 -6.08
N ASP A 190 6.19 7.72 -5.16
CA ASP A 190 5.59 6.53 -4.57
C ASP A 190 4.54 5.97 -5.53
N LEU A 191 4.94 5.04 -6.41
CA LEU A 191 4.07 4.46 -7.43
C LEU A 191 2.83 3.75 -6.85
N ILE A 192 2.92 3.19 -5.64
CA ILE A 192 1.81 2.48 -5.01
C ILE A 192 0.79 3.47 -4.44
N ALA A 193 1.27 4.58 -3.89
CA ALA A 193 0.43 5.69 -3.46
C ALA A 193 -0.17 6.45 -4.65
N ALA A 194 0.61 6.62 -5.72
CA ALA A 194 0.23 7.32 -6.94
C ALA A 194 -0.83 6.57 -7.76
N ASP A 195 -0.83 5.23 -7.75
CA ASP A 195 -1.89 4.36 -8.27
C ASP A 195 -3.13 4.44 -7.36
N ALA A 196 -3.80 5.59 -7.43
CA ALA A 196 -4.95 5.95 -6.59
C ALA A 196 -6.20 5.16 -6.97
N ASN A 197 -6.32 4.74 -8.23
CA ASN A 197 -7.43 3.91 -8.71
C ASN A 197 -7.16 2.40 -8.61
N GLY A 198 -5.98 1.99 -8.13
CA GLY A 198 -5.63 0.59 -7.87
C GLY A 198 -5.57 -0.32 -9.08
N ASP A 199 -5.56 0.19 -10.32
CA ASP A 199 -5.54 -0.64 -11.53
C ASP A 199 -4.13 -1.15 -11.88
N GLY A 200 -3.12 -0.68 -11.15
CA GLY A 200 -1.72 -1.06 -11.29
C GLY A 200 -0.95 -0.23 -12.32
N THR A 201 -1.55 0.83 -12.87
CA THR A 201 -0.93 1.78 -13.79
C THR A 201 -1.09 3.18 -13.25
N VAL A 202 0.02 3.91 -13.10
CA VAL A 202 -0.04 5.34 -12.76
C VAL A 202 -0.32 6.14 -14.03
N ASP A 203 -1.49 6.78 -14.09
CA ASP A 203 -1.93 7.60 -15.23
C ASP A 203 -2.74 8.85 -14.83
N GLU A 204 -3.37 9.53 -15.80
CA GLU A 204 -4.14 10.75 -15.55
C GLU A 204 -5.39 10.51 -14.69
N ASN A 205 -5.95 9.29 -14.71
CA ASN A 205 -7.14 8.93 -13.94
C ASN A 205 -6.86 8.95 -12.43
N ASP A 206 -5.64 8.62 -12.01
CA ASP A 206 -5.22 8.73 -10.62
C ASP A 206 -5.20 10.19 -10.15
N GLY A 207 -4.64 11.07 -10.97
CA GLY A 207 -4.63 12.51 -10.72
C GLY A 207 -6.05 13.09 -10.63
N GLU A 208 -6.99 12.63 -11.46
CA GLU A 208 -8.40 13.03 -11.38
C GLU A 208 -9.04 12.53 -10.07
N LEU A 209 -8.76 11.29 -9.66
CA LEU A 209 -9.32 10.71 -8.45
C LEU A 209 -8.84 11.44 -7.19
N ILE A 210 -7.56 11.81 -7.14
CA ILE A 210 -7.00 12.64 -6.06
C ILE A 210 -7.69 14.01 -6.03
N GLN A 211 -7.89 14.68 -7.17
CA GLN A 211 -8.63 15.95 -7.21
C GLN A 211 -10.05 15.80 -6.67
N ARG A 212 -10.77 14.74 -7.04
CA ARG A 212 -12.12 14.45 -6.52
C ARG A 212 -12.12 14.22 -5.01
N TYR A 213 -11.08 13.59 -4.46
CA TYR A 213 -10.89 13.43 -3.03
C TYR A 213 -10.70 14.78 -2.32
N LEU A 214 -9.83 15.64 -2.84
CA LEU A 214 -9.56 16.97 -2.29
C LEU A 214 -10.82 17.86 -2.29
N LEU A 215 -11.61 17.77 -3.36
CA LEU A 215 -12.91 18.44 -3.49
C LEU A 215 -14.00 17.84 -2.59
N GLY A 216 -13.76 16.67 -1.98
CA GLY A 216 -14.74 15.96 -1.17
C GLY A 216 -15.88 15.34 -1.96
N SER A 217 -15.70 15.17 -3.28
CA SER A 217 -16.64 14.42 -4.13
C SER A 217 -16.54 12.91 -3.86
N ILE A 218 -15.41 12.45 -3.33
CA ILE A 218 -15.23 11.14 -2.69
C ILE A 218 -14.62 11.35 -1.31
N ASN A 219 -14.79 10.39 -0.41
CA ASN A 219 -14.31 10.47 0.98
C ASN A 219 -13.19 9.45 1.29
N SER A 220 -12.89 8.54 0.37
CA SER A 220 -11.89 7.47 0.50
C SER A 220 -11.53 6.95 -0.89
N PHE A 221 -10.32 6.39 -1.04
CA PHE A 221 -9.89 5.68 -2.25
C PHE A 221 -10.22 4.19 -2.20
N ALA A 222 -10.63 3.66 -1.04
CA ALA A 222 -10.78 2.24 -0.80
C ALA A 222 -11.77 1.52 -1.74
N ASP A 223 -12.84 2.20 -2.17
CA ASP A 223 -13.83 1.63 -3.09
C ASP A 223 -13.35 1.60 -4.56
N TYR A 224 -12.16 2.15 -4.81
CA TYR A 224 -11.49 2.13 -6.11
C TYR A 224 -10.33 1.13 -6.14
N GLN A 225 -9.93 0.51 -5.03
CA GLN A 225 -8.80 -0.43 -5.04
C GLN A 225 -9.24 -1.80 -5.55
N PHE A 226 -8.92 -2.15 -6.81
CA PHE A 226 -9.32 -3.40 -7.47
C PHE A 226 -8.26 -4.51 -7.44
#